data_AF-A0AB35AQK1-F1
#
_entry.id   AF-A0AB35AQK1-F1
#
_cell.length_a   1.000
_cell.length_b   1.000
_cell.length_c   1.000
_cell.angle_alpha   90.00
_cell.angle_beta   90.00
_cell.angle_gamma   90.00
#
_symmetry.space_group_name_H-M   'P 1'
#
loop_
_entity.id
_entity.type
_entity.pdbx_description
1 polymer ?
#
loop_
_entity_poly.entity_id
_entity_poly.type
_entity_poly.pdbx_seq_one_letter_code
_entity_poly.pdbx_strand_id
1 'polypeptide(L)'
;MSYRIVYDLAAVRLPAETLRPHVADSSFHADQYLLMELGGDNNVYEGRGSLRARSWSLIGAGQDWEIMREVVQYAASCEGGGMRLSGVSGTQAETYIRKCRTVLRDAVGAQALLDRGMTCTGKIALRKGPVSAWLQKRVDELSAIKAPEMTGETPVWSWLNLLRDPKDAAIFLAYSNLDDAPVYNRATVYGPCHERHAIMRGLTPLAECAA
;
A
#
# COMPACT_ATOMS: atom_id res chain seq x y z
N MET A 1 -18.45 -15.91 -14.94
CA MET A 1 -17.57 -15.81 -13.76
C MET A 1 -17.13 -14.36 -13.60
N SER A 2 -17.15 -13.86 -12.36
CA SER A 2 -16.56 -12.56 -12.02
C SER A 2 -15.04 -12.71 -11.92
N TYR A 3 -14.28 -11.72 -12.35
CA TYR A 3 -12.83 -11.65 -12.15
C TYR A 3 -12.38 -10.20 -11.99
N ARG A 4 -11.28 -10.01 -11.28
CA ARG A 4 -10.62 -8.72 -11.11
C ARG A 4 -9.74 -8.41 -12.32
N ILE A 5 -9.82 -7.18 -12.80
CA ILE A 5 -8.92 -6.64 -13.83
C ILE A 5 -7.95 -5.68 -13.15
N VAL A 6 -6.65 -5.93 -13.30
CA VAL A 6 -5.58 -5.04 -12.86
C VAL A 6 -5.17 -4.14 -14.02
N TYR A 7 -5.49 -2.85 -13.90
CA TYR A 7 -5.27 -1.86 -14.94
C TYR A 7 -3.88 -1.25 -14.86
N ASP A 8 -3.42 -0.96 -13.65
CA ASP A 8 -2.17 -0.25 -13.44
C ASP A 8 -1.57 -0.56 -12.06
N LEU A 9 -0.29 -0.23 -11.88
CA LEU A 9 0.47 -0.45 -10.66
C LEU A 9 1.34 0.79 -10.39
N ALA A 10 1.49 1.13 -9.11
CA ALA A 10 2.40 2.18 -8.67
C ALA A 10 3.20 1.70 -7.48
N ALA A 11 4.47 2.11 -7.38
CA ALA A 11 5.27 1.86 -6.20
C ALA A 11 6.00 3.12 -5.75
N VAL A 12 5.99 3.32 -4.44
CA VAL A 12 6.77 4.37 -3.78
C VAL A 12 7.84 3.74 -2.94
N ARG A 13 9.02 4.34 -2.97
CA ARG A 13 10.10 4.07 -2.04
C ARG A 13 10.20 5.18 -1.01
N LEU A 14 10.34 4.77 0.24
CA LEU A 14 10.48 5.61 1.42
C LEU A 14 11.83 5.28 2.07
N PRO A 15 12.87 6.11 1.86
CA PRO A 15 14.19 5.85 2.40
C PRO A 15 14.17 5.75 3.93
N ALA A 16 14.86 4.76 4.51
CA ALA A 16 14.88 4.53 5.95
C ALA A 16 15.34 5.78 6.72
N GLU A 17 16.32 6.50 6.17
CA GLU A 17 16.84 7.76 6.73
C GLU A 17 15.76 8.84 6.91
N THR A 18 14.75 8.85 6.05
CA THR A 18 13.62 9.79 6.15
C THR A 18 12.59 9.37 7.20
N LEU A 19 12.57 8.09 7.58
CA LEU A 19 11.57 7.53 8.51
C LEU A 19 12.11 7.41 9.95
N ARG A 20 13.39 7.06 10.13
CA ARG A 20 14.04 6.87 11.44
C ARG A 20 13.83 8.03 12.42
N PRO A 21 13.92 9.32 12.03
CA PRO A 21 13.79 10.43 12.97
C PRO A 21 12.42 10.54 13.65
N HIS A 22 11.40 9.81 13.16
CA HIS A 22 10.02 9.96 13.57
C HIS A 22 9.52 8.87 14.53
N VAL A 23 10.28 7.79 14.70
CA VAL A 23 9.95 6.65 15.55
C VAL A 23 11.21 6.11 16.22
N ALA A 24 11.11 5.06 17.04
CA ALA A 24 12.29 4.45 17.65
C ALA A 24 13.32 4.00 16.59
N ASP A 25 14.59 4.33 16.81
CA ASP A 25 15.71 4.18 15.86
C ASP A 25 15.88 2.74 15.32
N SER A 26 15.43 1.73 16.07
CA SER A 26 15.49 0.32 15.67
C SER A 26 14.37 -0.13 14.70
N SER A 27 13.44 0.76 14.33
CA SER A 27 12.26 0.38 13.53
C SER A 27 12.57 0.19 12.04
N PHE A 28 13.63 0.85 11.52
CA PHE A 28 13.91 0.88 10.08
C PHE A 28 15.40 0.63 9.79
N HIS A 29 15.77 -0.61 9.48
CA HIS A 29 17.14 -0.95 9.04
C HIS A 29 17.31 -0.91 7.51
N ALA A 30 16.21 -0.95 6.76
CA ALA A 30 16.17 -0.91 5.31
C ALA A 30 15.03 -0.02 4.83
N ASP A 31 15.10 0.36 3.56
CA ASP A 31 14.07 1.18 2.93
C ASP A 31 12.72 0.48 2.91
N GLN A 32 11.68 1.30 2.99
CA GLN A 32 10.31 0.85 3.02
C GLN A 32 9.64 1.21 1.70
N TYR A 33 8.61 0.46 1.35
CA TYR A 33 7.92 0.59 0.10
C TYR A 33 6.41 0.56 0.30
N LEU A 34 5.69 1.17 -0.62
CA LEU A 34 4.25 1.07 -0.75
C LEU A 34 3.95 0.59 -2.17
N LEU A 35 3.22 -0.51 -2.33
CA LEU A 35 2.77 -1.03 -3.61
C LEU A 35 1.26 -0.84 -3.75
N MET A 36 0.85 -0.13 -4.80
CA MET A 36 -0.52 0.23 -5.07
C MET A 36 -0.97 -0.39 -6.39
N GLU A 37 -2.22 -0.83 -6.42
CA GLU A 37 -2.83 -1.45 -7.59
C GLU A 37 -4.13 -0.75 -7.96
N LEU A 38 -4.27 -0.38 -9.23
CA LEU A 38 -5.52 0.05 -9.80
C LEU A 38 -6.25 -1.18 -10.34
N GLY A 39 -7.37 -1.52 -9.72
CA GLY A 39 -8.15 -2.67 -10.13
C GLY A 39 -9.64 -2.45 -10.06
N GLY A 40 -10.38 -3.35 -10.70
CA GLY A 40 -11.84 -3.32 -10.71
C GLY A 40 -12.40 -4.64 -11.21
N ASP A 41 -13.60 -4.97 -10.76
CA ASP A 41 -14.26 -6.21 -11.18
C ASP A 41 -14.85 -6.04 -12.57
N ASN A 42 -14.76 -7.11 -13.38
CA ASN A 42 -15.15 -7.09 -14.79
C ASN A 42 -16.62 -6.78 -15.05
N ASN A 43 -17.47 -7.01 -14.05
CA ASN A 43 -18.92 -6.88 -14.08
C ASN A 43 -19.44 -5.66 -13.31
N VAL A 44 -18.56 -4.85 -12.70
CA VAL A 44 -18.95 -3.64 -11.97
C VAL A 44 -18.68 -2.41 -12.83
N TYR A 45 -19.70 -1.56 -12.98
CA TYR A 45 -19.67 -0.36 -13.81
C TYR A 45 -20.01 0.88 -12.97
N GLU A 46 -19.48 2.03 -13.38
CA GLU A 46 -19.77 3.30 -12.73
C GLU A 46 -21.18 3.77 -13.11
N GLY A 47 -22.10 3.77 -12.14
CA GLY A 47 -23.46 4.29 -12.31
C GLY A 47 -24.24 3.64 -13.48
N ARG A 48 -24.90 4.46 -14.32
CA ARG A 48 -25.58 4.01 -15.55
C ARG A 48 -24.65 3.93 -16.77
N GLY A 49 -23.34 4.06 -16.58
CA GLY A 49 -22.36 4.23 -17.67
C GLY A 49 -21.81 2.94 -18.26
N SER A 50 -21.01 3.08 -19.32
CA SER A 50 -20.28 2.00 -20.00
C SER A 50 -18.84 1.80 -19.48
N LEU A 51 -18.42 2.57 -18.48
CA LEU A 51 -17.08 2.49 -17.89
C LEU A 51 -17.08 1.53 -16.70
N ARG A 52 -16.08 0.65 -16.64
CA ARG A 52 -15.89 -0.25 -15.50
C ARG A 52 -15.43 0.54 -14.29
N ALA A 53 -16.03 0.25 -13.13
CA ALA A 53 -15.61 0.81 -11.87
C ALA A 53 -14.22 0.28 -11.52
N ARG A 54 -13.34 1.20 -11.14
CA ARG A 54 -11.97 0.88 -10.71
C ARG A 54 -11.51 1.83 -9.63
N SER A 55 -10.73 1.32 -8.70
CA SER A 55 -10.16 2.08 -7.60
C SER A 55 -8.72 1.64 -7.35
N TRP A 56 -7.94 2.58 -6.82
CA TRP A 56 -6.63 2.28 -6.30
C TRP A 56 -6.76 1.60 -4.93
N SER A 57 -5.87 0.65 -4.65
CA SER A 57 -5.78 -0.02 -3.35
C SER A 57 -4.30 -0.19 -3.01
N LEU A 58 -3.97 -0.02 -1.72
CA LEU A 58 -2.65 -0.37 -1.22
C LEU A 58 -2.63 -1.89 -1.04
N ILE A 59 -1.80 -2.59 -1.82
CA ILE A 59 -1.72 -4.06 -1.80
C ILE A 59 -0.46 -4.57 -1.11
N GLY A 60 0.47 -3.68 -0.76
CA GLY A 60 1.62 -4.02 0.07
C GLY A 60 2.26 -2.80 0.69
N ALA A 61 2.75 -2.95 1.92
CA ALA A 61 3.51 -1.93 2.63
C ALA A 61 4.57 -2.59 3.53
N GLY A 62 5.79 -2.10 3.48
CA GLY A 62 6.92 -2.66 4.24
C GLY A 62 8.16 -2.80 3.38
N GLN A 63 9.03 -3.73 3.72
CA GLN A 63 10.19 -4.06 2.91
C GLN A 63 9.79 -4.79 1.62
N ASP A 64 10.70 -4.81 0.65
CA ASP A 64 10.48 -5.42 -0.65
C ASP A 64 10.06 -6.90 -0.56
N TRP A 65 10.71 -7.68 0.31
CA TRP A 65 10.39 -9.10 0.52
C TRP A 65 9.04 -9.30 1.23
N GLU A 66 8.62 -8.37 2.10
CA GLU A 66 7.31 -8.42 2.77
C GLU A 66 6.20 -8.21 1.75
N ILE A 67 6.36 -7.20 0.88
CA ILE A 67 5.43 -6.93 -0.22
C ILE A 67 5.42 -8.10 -1.21
N MET A 68 6.58 -8.62 -1.60
CA MET A 68 6.63 -9.73 -2.55
C MET A 68 5.99 -11.01 -1.99
N ARG A 69 6.05 -11.25 -0.68
CA ARG A 69 5.32 -12.34 -0.02
C ARG A 69 3.81 -12.19 -0.22
N GLU A 70 3.26 -10.99 -0.07
CA GLU A 70 1.83 -10.71 -0.32
C GLU A 70 1.47 -10.83 -1.80
N VAL A 71 2.32 -10.31 -2.70
CA VAL A 71 2.14 -10.43 -4.15
C VAL A 71 2.04 -11.89 -4.61
N VAL A 72 2.86 -12.78 -4.04
CA VAL A 72 2.78 -14.23 -4.34
C VAL A 72 1.44 -14.82 -3.92
N GLN A 73 0.88 -14.39 -2.78
CA GLN A 73 -0.45 -14.82 -2.34
C GLN A 73 -1.55 -14.33 -3.32
N TYR A 74 -1.48 -13.07 -3.76
CA TYR A 74 -2.43 -12.53 -4.74
C TYR A 74 -2.33 -13.19 -6.11
N ALA A 75 -1.11 -13.54 -6.55
CA ALA A 75 -0.86 -14.22 -7.81
C ALA A 75 -1.60 -15.56 -7.94
N ALA A 76 -1.91 -16.24 -6.83
CA ALA A 76 -2.71 -17.47 -6.86
C ALA A 76 -4.09 -17.26 -7.53
N SER A 77 -4.65 -16.04 -7.49
CA SER A 77 -5.92 -15.71 -8.15
C SER A 77 -5.82 -15.72 -9.68
N CYS A 78 -4.61 -15.64 -10.25
CA CYS A 78 -4.39 -15.72 -11.69
C CYS A 78 -4.66 -17.13 -12.24
N GLU A 79 -4.24 -18.17 -11.52
CA GLU A 79 -4.37 -19.57 -11.95
C GLU A 79 -5.83 -20.03 -12.05
N GLY A 80 -6.70 -19.52 -11.16
CA GLY A 80 -8.13 -19.77 -11.22
C GLY A 80 -8.91 -18.87 -12.20
N GLY A 81 -8.21 -17.98 -12.94
CA GLY A 81 -8.85 -16.96 -13.79
C GLY A 81 -9.60 -15.87 -13.02
N GLY A 82 -9.39 -15.78 -11.70
CA GLY A 82 -10.01 -14.79 -10.82
C GLY A 82 -9.37 -13.40 -10.90
N MET A 83 -8.18 -13.30 -11.50
CA MET A 83 -7.46 -12.05 -11.74
C MET A 83 -6.82 -12.06 -13.14
N ARG A 84 -6.85 -10.91 -13.82
CA ARG A 84 -6.07 -10.70 -15.04
C ARG A 84 -5.55 -9.28 -15.15
N LEU A 85 -4.44 -9.10 -15.86
CA LEU A 85 -4.00 -7.78 -16.30
C LEU A 85 -4.95 -7.23 -17.38
N SER A 86 -5.10 -5.91 -17.45
CA SER A 86 -5.87 -5.27 -18.50
C SER A 86 -5.25 -5.51 -19.89
N GLY A 87 -6.09 -5.73 -20.90
CA GLY A 87 -5.66 -5.94 -22.29
C GLY A 87 -5.24 -7.37 -22.65
N VAL A 88 -5.27 -8.31 -21.70
CA VAL A 88 -4.95 -9.73 -21.95
C VAL A 88 -6.15 -10.64 -21.68
N SER A 89 -6.22 -11.77 -22.39
CA SER A 89 -7.28 -12.78 -22.24
C SER A 89 -7.11 -13.62 -20.96
N GLY A 90 -5.86 -13.82 -20.52
CA GLY A 90 -5.49 -14.52 -19.29
C GLY A 90 -4.18 -13.99 -18.74
N THR A 91 -3.86 -14.33 -17.49
CA THR A 91 -2.61 -13.93 -16.83
C THR A 91 -2.10 -15.13 -16.05
N GLN A 92 -0.83 -15.47 -16.25
CA GLN A 92 -0.14 -16.46 -15.42
C GLN A 92 0.36 -15.79 -14.12
N ALA A 93 0.40 -16.53 -13.02
CA ALA A 93 0.92 -16.04 -11.75
C ALA A 93 2.30 -15.38 -11.88
N GLU A 94 3.23 -15.99 -12.63
CA GLU A 94 4.58 -15.48 -12.84
C GLU A 94 4.60 -14.14 -13.58
N THR A 95 3.62 -13.90 -14.47
CA THR A 95 3.51 -12.65 -15.21
C THR A 95 3.12 -11.51 -14.26
N TYR A 96 2.15 -11.76 -13.38
CA TYR A 96 1.75 -10.78 -12.36
C TYR A 96 2.90 -10.49 -11.39
N ILE A 97 3.53 -11.54 -10.85
CA ILE A 97 4.69 -11.42 -9.94
C ILE A 97 5.82 -10.61 -10.60
N ARG A 98 6.16 -10.91 -11.86
CA ARG A 98 7.19 -10.19 -12.61
C ARG A 98 6.86 -8.71 -12.76
N LYS A 99 5.59 -8.39 -13.06
CA LYS A 99 5.14 -7.00 -13.22
C LYS A 99 5.24 -6.23 -11.90
N CYS A 100 4.74 -6.80 -10.80
CA CYS A 100 4.86 -6.18 -9.47
C CYS A 100 6.31 -6.00 -9.05
N ARG A 101 7.17 -7.00 -9.23
CA ARG A 101 8.61 -6.90 -8.93
C ARG A 101 9.29 -5.80 -9.74
N THR A 102 8.96 -5.68 -11.03
CA THR A 102 9.50 -4.63 -11.91
C THR A 102 9.09 -3.25 -11.41
N VAL A 103 7.81 -3.06 -11.08
CA VAL A 103 7.29 -1.79 -10.56
C VAL A 103 7.92 -1.45 -9.21
N LEU A 104 8.12 -2.44 -8.34
CA LEU A 104 8.73 -2.25 -7.02
C LEU A 104 10.22 -1.88 -7.12
N ARG A 105 10.97 -2.53 -8.01
CA ARG A 105 12.36 -2.17 -8.30
C ARG A 105 12.47 -0.75 -8.85
N ASP A 106 11.53 -0.37 -9.72
CA ASP A 106 11.51 0.95 -10.35
C ASP A 106 10.69 1.97 -9.52
N ALA A 107 10.55 1.73 -8.20
CA ALA A 107 9.79 2.59 -7.30
C ALA A 107 10.35 4.02 -7.27
N VAL A 108 9.44 4.97 -7.13
CA VAL A 108 9.74 6.42 -7.20
C VAL A 108 9.65 7.06 -5.82
N GLY A 109 10.16 8.28 -5.67
CA GLY A 109 9.93 9.06 -4.45
C GLY A 109 8.46 9.48 -4.31
N ALA A 110 8.00 9.66 -3.08
CA ALA A 110 6.59 9.98 -2.80
C ALA A 110 6.07 11.22 -3.53
N GLN A 111 6.91 12.26 -3.67
CA GLN A 111 6.57 13.49 -4.38
C GLN A 111 6.19 13.22 -5.85
N ALA A 112 6.87 12.29 -6.53
CA ALA A 112 6.60 11.98 -7.93
C ALA A 112 5.18 11.42 -8.14
N LEU A 113 4.63 10.68 -7.16
CA LEU A 113 3.25 10.22 -7.22
C LEU A 113 2.25 11.31 -6.79
N LEU A 114 2.61 12.14 -5.80
CA LEU A 114 1.80 13.31 -5.43
C LEU A 114 1.60 14.26 -6.62
N ASP A 115 2.66 14.51 -7.40
CA ASP A 115 2.61 15.34 -8.61
C ASP A 115 1.72 14.74 -9.72
N ARG A 116 1.48 13.43 -9.66
CA ARG A 116 0.52 12.70 -10.52
C ARG A 116 -0.89 12.64 -9.92
N GLY A 117 -1.14 13.33 -8.81
CA GLY A 117 -2.44 13.38 -8.15
C GLY A 117 -2.77 12.15 -7.30
N MET A 118 -1.78 11.31 -6.98
CA MET A 118 -1.98 10.19 -6.07
C MET A 118 -1.95 10.65 -4.61
N THR A 119 -2.81 10.10 -3.77
CA THR A 119 -2.73 10.23 -2.31
C THR A 119 -2.92 8.87 -1.66
N CYS A 120 -2.33 8.69 -0.48
CA CYS A 120 -2.50 7.48 0.31
C CYS A 120 -2.64 7.87 1.78
N THR A 121 -3.79 7.52 2.38
CA THR A 121 -4.08 7.75 3.79
C THR A 121 -4.24 6.43 4.52
N GLY A 122 -3.43 6.20 5.54
CA GLY A 122 -3.48 5.04 6.40
C GLY A 122 -4.28 5.27 7.68
N LYS A 123 -4.64 4.17 8.32
CA LYS A 123 -5.10 4.09 9.71
C LYS A 123 -4.51 2.87 10.39
N ILE A 124 -4.44 2.93 11.71
CA ILE A 124 -4.15 1.79 12.58
C ILE A 124 -5.31 1.69 13.56
N ALA A 125 -6.02 0.57 13.58
CA ALA A 125 -6.99 0.27 14.61
C ALA A 125 -6.42 -0.79 15.55
N LEU A 126 -6.46 -0.54 16.86
CA LEU A 126 -5.97 -1.51 17.82
C LEU A 126 -6.75 -2.83 17.71
N ARG A 127 -6.03 -3.94 17.61
CA ARG A 127 -6.61 -5.28 17.66
C ARG A 127 -7.55 -5.44 18.87
N LYS A 128 -8.75 -5.99 18.65
CA LYS A 128 -9.65 -6.40 19.73
C LYS A 128 -9.11 -7.64 20.43
N GLY A 129 -8.96 -7.59 21.76
CA GLY A 129 -8.58 -8.73 22.58
C GLY A 129 -7.57 -8.38 23.68
N PRO A 130 -7.07 -9.39 24.42
CA PRO A 130 -6.08 -9.16 25.46
C PRO A 130 -4.78 -8.63 24.85
N VAL A 131 -4.32 -7.49 25.37
CA VAL A 131 -3.08 -6.82 24.96
C VAL A 131 -1.95 -7.36 25.83
N SER A 132 -0.91 -7.94 25.21
CA SER A 132 0.29 -8.35 25.94
C SER A 132 1.06 -7.13 26.45
N ALA A 133 1.89 -7.29 27.49
CA ALA A 133 2.70 -6.18 28.01
C ALA A 133 3.57 -5.52 26.93
N TRP A 134 4.08 -6.33 25.99
CA TRP A 134 4.83 -5.82 24.83
C TRP A 134 3.96 -5.00 23.89
N LEU A 135 2.74 -5.47 23.58
CA LEU A 135 1.81 -4.75 22.73
C LEU A 135 1.34 -3.45 23.38
N GLN A 136 1.11 -3.46 24.70
CA GLN A 136 0.74 -2.26 25.45
C GLN A 136 1.84 -1.21 25.38
N LYS A 137 3.11 -1.61 25.56
CA LYS A 137 4.26 -0.70 25.38
C LYS A 137 4.27 -0.06 23.99
N ARG A 138 4.01 -0.84 22.94
CA ARG A 138 3.91 -0.31 21.56
C ARG A 138 2.76 0.68 21.39
N VAL A 139 1.62 0.41 22.02
CA VAL A 139 0.47 1.34 22.04
C VAL A 139 0.82 2.64 22.76
N ASP A 140 1.50 2.56 23.89
CA ASP A 140 1.91 3.73 24.67
C ASP A 140 2.94 4.58 23.89
N GLU A 141 3.93 3.93 23.26
CA GLU A 141 4.89 4.58 22.36
C GLU A 141 4.19 5.31 21.22
N LEU A 142 3.24 4.66 20.54
CA LEU A 142 2.49 5.29 19.45
C LEU A 142 1.65 6.47 19.95
N SER A 143 0.96 6.29 21.08
CA SER A 143 0.10 7.31 21.68
C SER A 143 0.88 8.56 22.08
N ALA A 144 2.15 8.41 22.47
CA ALA A 144 3.04 9.53 22.77
C ALA A 144 3.44 10.32 21.50
N ILE A 145 3.53 9.65 20.34
CA ILE A 145 3.89 10.27 19.05
C ILE A 145 2.69 10.95 18.39
N LYS A 146 1.52 10.31 18.45
CA LYS A 146 0.24 10.77 17.90
C LYS A 146 -0.89 10.25 18.78
N ALA A 147 -1.73 11.15 19.29
CA ALA A 147 -2.88 10.77 20.11
C ALA A 147 -3.90 9.97 19.26
N PRO A 148 -4.47 8.88 19.80
CA PRO A 148 -5.54 8.15 19.11
C PRO A 148 -6.85 8.93 19.13
N GLU A 149 -7.66 8.71 18.10
CA GLU A 149 -9.08 9.03 18.10
C GLU A 149 -9.86 7.83 18.66
N MET A 150 -10.87 8.10 19.48
CA MET A 150 -11.75 7.04 20.01
C MET A 150 -12.90 6.79 19.03
N THR A 151 -12.91 5.63 18.39
CA THR A 151 -14.04 5.17 17.57
C THR A 151 -14.78 4.08 18.35
N GLY A 152 -15.77 4.50 19.15
CA GLY A 152 -16.37 3.62 20.16
C GLY A 152 -15.35 3.27 21.24
N GLU A 153 -15.16 1.97 21.51
CA GLU A 153 -14.21 1.47 22.52
C GLU A 153 -12.80 1.22 21.96
N THR A 154 -12.59 1.40 20.65
CA THR A 154 -11.30 1.07 20.00
C THR A 154 -10.51 2.34 19.69
N PRO A 155 -9.26 2.46 20.19
CA PRO A 155 -8.33 3.49 19.76
C PRO A 155 -7.97 3.33 18.28
N VAL A 156 -8.06 4.42 17.52
CA VAL A 156 -7.74 4.47 16.09
C VAL A 156 -6.81 5.65 15.81
N TRP A 157 -5.69 5.40 15.15
CA TRP A 157 -4.82 6.42 14.60
C TRP A 157 -5.16 6.59 13.13
N SER A 158 -6.01 7.56 12.82
CA SER A 158 -6.51 7.83 11.47
C SER A 158 -5.69 8.92 10.76
N TRP A 159 -6.01 9.13 9.48
CA TRP A 159 -5.47 10.23 8.66
C TRP A 159 -3.94 10.27 8.58
N LEU A 160 -3.30 9.09 8.50
CA LEU A 160 -1.85 9.00 8.32
C LEU A 160 -1.52 9.23 6.83
N ASN A 161 -0.99 10.39 6.47
CA ASN A 161 -0.73 10.77 5.07
C ASN A 161 0.57 10.17 4.54
N LEU A 162 0.52 8.91 4.12
CA LEU A 162 1.70 8.07 3.84
C LEU A 162 2.61 8.58 2.69
N LEU A 163 2.08 9.42 1.79
CA LEU A 163 2.87 10.03 0.72
C LEU A 163 3.32 11.46 1.03
N ARG A 164 2.65 12.16 1.95
CA ARG A 164 2.85 13.60 2.18
C ARG A 164 3.68 13.88 3.42
N ASP A 165 3.54 13.04 4.45
CA ASP A 165 4.23 13.22 5.72
C ASP A 165 5.07 11.98 6.07
N PRO A 166 6.41 12.08 6.05
CA PRO A 166 7.30 10.99 6.46
C PRO A 166 7.03 10.50 7.88
N LYS A 167 6.55 11.35 8.80
CA LYS A 167 6.18 10.95 10.16
C LYS A 167 4.98 10.01 10.14
N ASP A 168 3.94 10.34 9.39
CA ASP A 168 2.74 9.51 9.27
C ASP A 168 3.07 8.16 8.58
N ALA A 169 3.95 8.18 7.57
CA ALA A 169 4.44 6.96 6.93
C ALA A 169 5.23 6.08 7.91
N ALA A 170 6.14 6.68 8.68
CA ALA A 170 6.92 6.00 9.71
C ALA A 170 6.03 5.36 10.78
N ILE A 171 5.01 6.07 11.25
CA ILE A 171 4.00 5.53 12.18
C ILE A 171 3.30 4.30 11.57
N PHE A 172 2.78 4.44 10.35
CA PHE A 172 2.02 3.37 9.69
C PHE A 172 2.84 2.08 9.51
N LEU A 173 4.11 2.21 9.15
CA LEU A 173 5.00 1.10 8.87
C LEU A 173 5.52 0.45 10.16
N ALA A 174 6.02 1.26 11.11
CA ALA A 174 6.62 0.74 12.34
C ALA A 174 5.59 0.07 13.25
N TYR A 175 4.37 0.61 13.33
CA TYR A 175 3.30 0.12 14.20
C TYR A 175 2.26 -0.73 13.45
N SER A 176 2.63 -1.24 12.27
CA SER A 176 1.78 -2.09 11.43
C SER A 176 1.30 -3.36 12.13
N ASN A 177 2.01 -3.82 13.16
CA ASN A 177 1.68 -5.00 13.95
C ASN A 177 0.58 -4.78 15.01
N LEU A 178 0.13 -3.53 15.21
CA LEU A 178 -0.99 -3.24 16.11
C LEU A 178 -2.36 -3.55 15.50
N ASP A 179 -2.40 -3.70 14.18
CA ASP A 179 -3.61 -3.93 13.39
C ASP A 179 -3.41 -5.13 12.45
N ASP A 180 -4.07 -6.24 12.76
CA ASP A 180 -4.02 -7.49 11.99
C ASP A 180 -4.83 -7.44 10.69
N ALA A 181 -5.56 -6.34 10.43
CA ALA A 181 -6.28 -6.20 9.19
C ALA A 181 -5.30 -6.18 8.00
N PRO A 182 -5.69 -6.74 6.84
CA PRO A 182 -4.90 -6.61 5.62
C PRO A 182 -4.65 -5.14 5.26
N VAL A 183 -3.51 -4.87 4.63
CA VAL A 183 -3.06 -3.50 4.33
C VAL A 183 -4.07 -2.70 3.49
N TYR A 184 -4.81 -3.36 2.58
CA TYR A 184 -5.85 -2.73 1.77
C TYR A 184 -7.08 -2.27 2.59
N ASN A 185 -7.29 -2.79 3.80
CA ASN A 185 -8.34 -2.32 4.73
C ASN A 185 -7.86 -1.21 5.65
N ARG A 186 -6.54 -1.05 5.77
CA ARG A 186 -5.86 -0.07 6.61
C ARG A 186 -5.47 1.19 5.88
N ALA A 187 -5.51 1.21 4.56
CA ALA A 187 -5.18 2.39 3.77
C ALA A 187 -6.18 2.62 2.66
N THR A 188 -6.39 3.89 2.34
CA THR A 188 -7.17 4.34 1.21
C THR A 188 -6.25 5.07 0.25
N VAL A 189 -6.30 4.66 -1.02
CA VAL A 189 -5.49 5.26 -2.08
C VAL A 189 -6.43 5.96 -3.04
N TYR A 190 -6.15 7.22 -3.33
CA TYR A 190 -6.82 7.98 -4.38
C TYR A 190 -5.83 8.33 -5.47
N GLY A 191 -6.31 8.44 -6.69
CA GLY A 191 -5.50 8.85 -7.82
C GLY A 191 -6.26 8.76 -9.14
N PRO A 192 -5.64 9.16 -10.25
CA PRO A 192 -6.25 9.06 -11.56
C PRO A 192 -6.57 7.61 -11.89
N CYS A 193 -7.84 7.31 -12.17
CA CYS A 193 -8.28 5.97 -12.52
C CYS A 193 -8.33 5.77 -14.03
N HIS A 194 -8.69 6.80 -14.81
CA HIS A 194 -9.06 6.66 -16.23
C HIS A 194 -8.03 7.15 -17.24
N GLU A 195 -6.78 7.26 -16.82
CA GLU A 195 -5.68 7.71 -17.68
C GLU A 195 -5.37 6.73 -18.81
N ARG A 196 -4.88 7.28 -19.93
CA ARG A 196 -4.44 6.48 -21.10
C ARG A 196 -3.10 5.81 -20.89
N HIS A 197 -2.29 6.35 -19.99
CA HIS A 197 -0.92 5.91 -19.74
C HIS A 197 -0.77 5.43 -18.30
N ALA A 198 0.13 4.47 -18.10
CA ALA A 198 0.48 4.01 -16.76
C ALA A 198 1.01 5.16 -15.90
N ILE A 199 0.61 5.20 -14.63
CA ILE A 199 0.92 6.27 -13.69
C ILE A 199 2.44 6.40 -13.46
N MET A 200 3.17 5.28 -13.54
CA MET A 200 4.63 5.22 -13.39
C MET A 200 5.38 5.63 -14.67
N ARG A 201 4.69 5.79 -15.83
CA ARG A 201 5.36 6.06 -17.11
C ARG A 201 6.08 7.42 -17.06
N GLY A 202 7.36 7.40 -17.41
CA GLY A 202 8.20 8.61 -17.51
C GLY A 202 8.63 9.19 -16.16
N LEU A 203 8.36 8.50 -15.05
CA LEU A 203 8.93 8.86 -13.75
C LEU A 203 10.34 8.27 -13.61
N THR A 204 11.22 9.00 -12.92
CA THR A 204 12.58 8.56 -12.62
C THR A 204 12.57 7.72 -11.35
N PRO A 205 13.05 6.46 -11.38
CA PRO A 205 13.19 5.64 -10.18
C PRO A 205 14.08 6.32 -9.13
N LEU A 206 13.73 6.14 -7.86
CA LEU A 206 14.56 6.62 -6.76
C LEU A 206 15.75 5.67 -6.59
N ALA A 207 16.96 6.16 -6.86
CA ALA A 207 18.18 5.36 -6.83
C ALA A 207 18.38 4.63 -5.49
N GLU A 208 18.84 3.37 -5.54
CA GLU A 208 19.31 2.64 -4.37
C GLU A 208 20.48 3.35 -3.71
N CYS A 209 20.26 3.92 -2.53
CA CYS A 209 21.36 4.17 -1.62
C CYS A 209 21.95 2.80 -1.28
N ALA A 210 23.19 2.56 -1.70
CA ALA A 210 23.92 1.36 -1.33
C ALA A 210 24.00 1.31 0.20
N ALA A 211 23.47 0.23 0.78
CA ALA A 211 23.54 -0.04 2.21
C ALA A 211 24.99 -0.29 2.67
#